data_AF-A0A2H0AI00-F1
#
_entry.id   AF-A0A2H0AI00-F1
#
_cell.length_a   1.000
_cell.length_b   1.000
_cell.length_c   1.000
_cell.angle_alpha   90.00
_cell.angle_beta   90.00
_cell.angle_gamma   90.00
#
_symmetry.space_group_name_H-M   'P 1'
#
loop_
_entity.id
_entity.type
_entity.pdbx_description
1 polymer ?
#
loop_
_entity_poly.entity_id
_entity_poly.type
_entity_poly.pdbx_seq_one_letter_code
_entity_poly.pdbx_strand_id
1 'polypeptide(L)'
;MFKKKSKPAPEPWTHIGTGVHLDHPDAVLELGFPDRLRKGHFWCFGTTRVGKTRVMEHIIEQDIRKGYSVVAIDPKGDIELFSKITQIAKETGRLNDLMLITPIFPEYSAILDPLSSYYMPEELVAHITAGVAVGKGNPKGTFLL
;
A
#
# COMPACT_ATOMS: atom_id res chain seq x y z
N MET A 1 -2.52 -38.80 -29.07
CA MET A 1 -3.52 -37.73 -28.81
C MET A 1 -2.80 -36.57 -28.13
N PHE A 2 -2.44 -35.51 -28.88
CA PHE A 2 -1.69 -34.38 -28.34
C PHE A 2 -2.62 -33.44 -27.56
N LYS A 3 -2.43 -33.31 -26.25
CA LYS A 3 -3.11 -32.28 -25.44
C LYS A 3 -2.62 -30.91 -25.91
N LYS A 4 -3.53 -30.10 -26.46
CA LYS A 4 -3.29 -28.69 -26.80
C LYS A 4 -2.94 -27.97 -25.49
N LYS A 5 -1.71 -27.44 -25.37
CA LYS A 5 -1.33 -26.60 -24.21
C LYS A 5 -2.28 -25.41 -24.18
N SER A 6 -2.99 -25.23 -23.06
CA SER A 6 -3.81 -24.03 -22.82
C SER A 6 -2.91 -22.80 -22.85
N LYS A 7 -3.39 -21.70 -23.46
CA LYS A 7 -2.68 -20.42 -23.37
C LYS A 7 -2.53 -20.07 -21.88
N PRO A 8 -1.35 -19.59 -21.43
CA PRO A 8 -1.19 -19.14 -20.06
C PRO A 8 -2.21 -18.03 -19.78
N ALA A 9 -2.72 -17.98 -18.54
CA ALA A 9 -3.54 -16.86 -18.10
C ALA A 9 -2.76 -15.55 -18.33
N PRO A 10 -3.44 -14.47 -18.75
CA PRO A 10 -2.79 -13.17 -18.92
C PRO A 10 -2.07 -12.76 -17.63
N GLU A 11 -0.90 -12.16 -17.78
CA GLU A 11 -0.11 -11.68 -16.64
C GLU A 11 -0.94 -10.66 -15.83
N PRO A 12 -1.02 -10.79 -14.48
CA PRO A 12 -1.64 -9.78 -13.65
C PRO A 12 -1.03 -8.40 -13.89
N TRP A 13 -1.87 -7.39 -14.05
CA TRP A 13 -1.50 -6.03 -14.43
C TRP A 13 -2.07 -5.02 -13.45
N THR A 14 -1.28 -4.03 -13.05
CA THR A 14 -1.74 -2.88 -12.27
C THR A 14 -1.98 -1.71 -13.22
N HIS A 15 -3.25 -1.34 -13.39
CA HIS A 15 -3.67 -0.13 -14.08
C HIS A 15 -3.42 1.10 -13.20
N ILE A 16 -3.00 2.21 -13.82
CA ILE A 16 -2.73 3.49 -13.16
C ILE A 16 -3.68 4.57 -13.69
N GLY A 17 -4.01 4.51 -14.98
CA GLY A 17 -4.92 5.45 -15.62
C GLY A 17 -4.83 5.36 -17.13
N THR A 18 -5.40 6.35 -17.80
CA THR A 18 -5.32 6.48 -19.26
C THR A 18 -4.55 7.75 -19.63
N GLY A 19 -3.69 7.65 -20.62
CA GLY A 19 -3.00 8.78 -21.25
C GLY A 19 -3.49 9.01 -22.68
N VAL A 20 -3.09 10.12 -23.27
CA VAL A 20 -3.28 10.39 -24.70
C VAL A 20 -1.91 10.60 -25.33
N HIS A 21 -1.74 10.13 -26.56
CA HIS A 21 -0.51 10.39 -27.30
C HIS A 21 -0.44 11.88 -27.68
N LEU A 22 0.69 12.55 -27.40
CA LEU A 22 0.82 13.99 -27.64
C LEU A 22 0.69 14.35 -29.12
N ASP A 23 1.24 13.53 -30.00
CA ASP A 23 1.15 13.74 -31.46
C ASP A 23 -0.14 13.20 -32.08
N HIS A 24 -0.87 12.36 -31.34
CA HIS A 24 -2.11 11.70 -31.81
C HIS A 24 -3.15 11.71 -30.68
N PRO A 25 -3.78 12.86 -30.39
CA PRO A 25 -4.65 13.03 -29.22
C PRO A 25 -5.86 12.09 -29.20
N ASP A 26 -6.25 11.56 -30.36
CA ASP A 26 -7.36 10.62 -30.51
C ASP A 26 -7.01 9.19 -30.05
N ALA A 27 -5.71 8.92 -29.82
CA ALA A 27 -5.23 7.63 -29.34
C ALA A 27 -5.12 7.63 -27.81
N VAL A 28 -6.06 6.93 -27.17
CA VAL A 28 -6.03 6.66 -25.72
C VAL A 28 -5.11 5.47 -25.44
N LEU A 29 -4.16 5.67 -24.53
CA LEU A 29 -3.22 4.65 -24.07
C LEU A 29 -3.54 4.25 -22.62
N GLU A 30 -3.59 2.95 -22.39
CA GLU A 30 -3.64 2.39 -21.03
C GLU A 30 -2.27 2.55 -20.35
N LEU A 31 -2.25 3.23 -19.22
CA LEU A 31 -1.07 3.41 -18.38
C LEU A 31 -1.12 2.43 -17.22
N GLY A 32 -0.04 1.70 -17.03
CA GLY A 32 0.10 0.73 -15.96
C GLY A 32 1.38 -0.07 -16.10
N PHE A 33 1.49 -1.14 -15.34
CA PHE A 33 2.63 -2.05 -15.42
C PHE A 33 2.23 -3.48 -15.03
N PRO A 34 2.95 -4.51 -15.53
CA PRO A 34 2.75 -5.88 -15.08
C PRO A 34 3.19 -6.03 -13.63
N ASP A 35 2.46 -6.84 -12.86
CA ASP A 35 2.71 -7.03 -11.43
C ASP A 35 4.12 -7.53 -11.13
N ARG A 36 4.76 -8.29 -12.06
CA ARG A 36 6.13 -8.77 -11.86
C ARG A 36 7.16 -7.64 -11.66
N LEU A 37 6.89 -6.45 -12.21
CA LEU A 37 7.79 -5.29 -12.09
C LEU A 37 7.71 -4.65 -10.71
N ARG A 38 6.67 -4.94 -9.91
CA ARG A 38 6.48 -4.35 -8.57
C ARG A 38 7.54 -4.77 -7.56
N LYS A 39 8.29 -5.84 -7.84
CA LYS A 39 9.48 -6.24 -7.07
C LYS A 39 10.58 -5.17 -7.10
N GLY A 40 10.59 -4.31 -8.13
CA GLY A 40 11.51 -3.17 -8.24
C GLY A 40 11.05 -1.90 -7.52
N HIS A 41 9.94 -1.96 -6.77
CA HIS A 41 9.28 -0.83 -6.13
C HIS A 41 8.72 0.21 -7.11
N PHE A 42 7.85 1.07 -6.61
CA PHE A 42 7.21 2.14 -7.36
C PHE A 42 7.25 3.42 -6.54
N TRP A 43 7.62 4.53 -7.19
CA TRP A 43 7.70 5.84 -6.57
C TRP A 43 6.69 6.77 -7.22
N CYS A 44 5.88 7.45 -6.41
CA CYS A 44 4.92 8.46 -6.86
C CYS A 44 5.25 9.81 -6.21
N PHE A 45 5.64 10.79 -7.03
CA PHE A 45 5.99 12.13 -6.58
C PHE A 45 4.93 13.15 -7.01
N GLY A 46 4.77 14.20 -6.21
CA GLY A 46 3.90 15.32 -6.53
C GLY A 46 3.53 16.13 -5.28
N THR A 47 2.93 17.30 -5.46
CA THR A 47 2.52 18.17 -4.35
C THR A 47 1.22 17.68 -3.68
N THR A 48 0.77 18.33 -2.61
CA THR A 48 -0.51 18.00 -1.95
C THR A 48 -1.68 18.26 -2.91
N ARG A 49 -2.73 17.42 -2.86
CA ARG A 49 -3.94 17.46 -3.72
C ARG A 49 -3.77 17.12 -5.21
N VAL A 50 -2.59 16.70 -5.67
CA VAL A 50 -2.38 16.26 -7.06
C VAL A 50 -2.91 14.86 -7.38
N GLY A 51 -3.57 14.20 -6.42
CA GLY A 51 -4.15 12.87 -6.64
C GLY A 51 -3.30 11.68 -6.17
N LYS A 52 -2.19 11.88 -5.44
CA LYS A 52 -1.38 10.76 -4.89
C LYS A 52 -2.21 9.75 -4.09
N THR A 53 -3.10 10.23 -3.21
CA THR A 53 -3.99 9.35 -2.42
C THR A 53 -4.95 8.57 -3.33
N ARG A 54 -5.50 9.21 -4.37
CA ARG A 54 -6.37 8.53 -5.35
C ARG A 54 -5.62 7.44 -6.13
N VAL A 55 -4.37 7.69 -6.53
CA VAL A 55 -3.52 6.65 -7.17
C VAL A 55 -3.26 5.51 -6.19
N MET A 56 -2.96 5.81 -4.92
CA MET A 56 -2.77 4.80 -3.88
C MET A 56 -4.04 3.96 -3.68
N GLU A 57 -5.21 4.57 -3.51
CA GLU A 57 -6.50 3.88 -3.41
C GLU A 57 -6.76 2.96 -4.61
N HIS A 58 -6.47 3.46 -5.82
CA HIS A 58 -6.71 2.72 -7.04
C HIS A 58 -5.82 1.47 -7.17
N ILE A 59 -4.56 1.56 -6.74
CA ILE A 59 -3.64 0.41 -6.70
C ILE A 59 -4.08 -0.58 -5.60
N ILE A 60 -4.40 -0.07 -4.41
CA ILE A 60 -4.84 -0.90 -3.27
C ILE A 60 -6.11 -1.68 -3.63
N GLU A 61 -7.07 -1.05 -4.29
CA GLU A 61 -8.29 -1.71 -4.74
C GLU A 61 -7.99 -2.89 -5.67
N GLN A 62 -7.13 -2.69 -6.66
CA GLN A 62 -6.74 -3.76 -7.57
C GLN A 62 -6.04 -4.90 -6.83
N ASP A 63 -5.18 -4.59 -5.86
CA ASP A 63 -4.43 -5.59 -5.12
C ASP A 63 -5.33 -6.45 -4.23
N ILE A 64 -6.25 -5.82 -3.49
CA ILE A 64 -7.20 -6.56 -2.65
C ILE A 64 -8.08 -7.44 -3.53
N ARG A 65 -8.56 -6.94 -4.68
CA ARG A 65 -9.37 -7.72 -5.64
C ARG A 65 -8.61 -8.87 -6.30
N LYS A 66 -7.29 -8.74 -6.48
CA LYS A 66 -6.40 -9.84 -6.92
C LYS A 66 -6.12 -10.86 -5.81
N GLY A 67 -6.54 -10.60 -4.58
CA GLY A 67 -6.30 -11.46 -3.42
C GLY A 67 -4.95 -11.21 -2.73
N TYR A 68 -4.24 -10.14 -3.06
CA TYR A 68 -2.99 -9.79 -2.39
C TYR A 68 -3.26 -9.21 -0.99
N SER A 69 -2.30 -9.38 -0.08
CA SER A 69 -2.28 -8.68 1.19
C SER A 69 -1.62 -7.31 1.02
N VAL A 70 -2.21 -6.29 1.63
CA VAL A 70 -1.78 -4.89 1.48
C VAL A 70 -1.58 -4.30 2.86
N VAL A 71 -0.44 -3.62 3.05
CA VAL A 71 -0.22 -2.73 4.20
C VAL A 71 -0.25 -1.30 3.66
N ALA A 72 -1.18 -0.50 4.17
CA ALA A 72 -1.34 0.90 3.81
C ALA A 72 -0.95 1.77 5.00
N ILE A 73 0.05 2.64 4.81
CA ILE A 73 0.49 3.61 5.83
C ILE A 73 0.13 4.99 5.31
N ASP A 74 -0.79 5.67 6.00
CA ASP A 74 -1.12 7.06 5.73
C ASP A 74 -0.95 7.91 6.99
N PRO A 75 0.09 8.77 7.05
CA PRO A 75 0.36 9.58 8.23
C PRO A 75 -0.70 10.67 8.46
N LYS A 76 -1.63 10.89 7.52
CA LYS A 76 -2.68 11.89 7.62
C LYS A 76 -3.96 11.38 8.29
N GLY A 77 -4.13 10.06 8.39
CA GLY A 77 -5.36 9.46 8.90
C GLY A 77 -6.57 9.72 8.00
N ASP A 78 -6.40 9.59 6.68
CA ASP A 78 -7.44 9.82 5.68
C ASP A 78 -8.60 8.82 5.84
N ILE A 79 -9.74 9.35 6.29
CA ILE A 79 -10.97 8.58 6.53
C ILE A 79 -11.53 8.02 5.22
N GLU A 80 -11.35 8.72 4.08
CA GLU A 80 -11.84 8.25 2.78
C GLU A 80 -11.05 7.02 2.33
N LEU A 81 -9.72 7.03 2.51
CA LEU A 81 -8.87 5.87 2.23
C LEU A 81 -9.29 4.65 3.07
N PHE A 82 -9.45 4.83 4.38
CA PHE A 82 -9.88 3.73 5.26
C PHE A 82 -11.29 3.21 4.90
N SER A 83 -12.22 4.11 4.60
CA SER A 83 -13.59 3.76 4.19
C SER A 83 -13.59 2.94 2.90
N LYS A 84 -12.78 3.35 1.91
CA LYS A 84 -12.61 2.64 0.64
C LYS A 84 -12.03 1.25 0.86
N ILE A 85 -10.97 1.10 1.65
CA ILE A 85 -10.37 -0.21 1.98
C ILE A 85 -11.39 -1.12 2.67
N THR A 86 -12.14 -0.59 3.65
CA THR A 86 -13.17 -1.35 4.38
C THR A 86 -14.28 -1.83 3.43
N GLN A 87 -14.73 -0.96 2.52
CA GLN A 87 -15.71 -1.31 1.50
C GLN A 87 -15.20 -2.45 0.61
N ILE A 88 -13.98 -2.35 0.08
CA ILE A 88 -13.40 -3.37 -0.81
C ILE A 88 -13.19 -4.69 -0.06
N ALA A 89 -12.74 -4.64 1.19
CA ALA A 89 -12.60 -5.83 2.04
C ALA A 89 -13.96 -6.53 2.22
N LYS A 90 -15.03 -5.79 2.45
CA LYS A 90 -16.39 -6.36 2.51
C LYS A 90 -16.82 -6.97 1.18
N GLU A 91 -16.63 -6.26 0.06
CA GLU A 91 -17.01 -6.74 -1.28
C GLU A 91 -16.24 -7.99 -1.71
N THR A 92 -15.00 -8.15 -1.24
CA THR A 92 -14.14 -9.31 -1.56
C THR A 92 -14.24 -10.43 -0.53
N GLY A 93 -15.10 -10.30 0.49
CA GLY A 93 -15.27 -11.31 1.54
C GLY A 93 -14.11 -11.39 2.54
N ARG A 94 -13.27 -10.35 2.61
CA ARG A 94 -12.05 -10.26 3.42
C ARG A 94 -12.18 -9.31 4.61
N LEU A 95 -13.41 -9.00 5.04
CA LEU A 95 -13.64 -8.09 6.17
C LEU A 95 -13.01 -8.61 7.48
N ASN A 96 -12.95 -9.95 7.66
CA ASN A 96 -12.30 -10.58 8.82
C ASN A 96 -10.76 -10.47 8.79
N ASP A 97 -10.16 -10.15 7.65
CA ASP A 97 -8.71 -9.96 7.50
C ASP A 97 -8.30 -8.49 7.78
N LEU A 98 -9.27 -7.58 7.90
CA LEU A 98 -9.01 -6.14 8.02
C LEU A 98 -8.48 -5.81 9.42
N MET A 99 -7.28 -5.24 9.47
CA MET A 99 -6.66 -4.74 10.69
C MET A 99 -6.43 -3.23 10.56
N LEU A 100 -6.75 -2.49 11.63
CA LEU A 100 -6.50 -1.06 11.74
C LEU A 100 -5.53 -0.81 12.89
N ILE A 101 -4.47 -0.05 12.67
CA ILE A 101 -3.61 0.46 13.74
C ILE A 101 -3.76 1.97 13.75
N THR A 102 -4.28 2.53 14.84
CA THR A 102 -4.51 3.97 14.94
C THR A 102 -4.43 4.47 16.39
N PRO A 103 -3.78 5.62 16.65
CA PRO A 103 -3.83 6.24 17.97
C PRO A 103 -5.13 7.01 18.22
N ILE A 104 -5.93 7.27 17.17
CA ILE A 104 -7.14 8.12 17.26
C ILE A 104 -8.29 7.38 17.96
N PHE A 105 -8.42 6.07 17.69
CA PHE A 105 -9.45 5.22 18.27
C PHE A 105 -8.83 3.92 18.82
N PRO A 106 -8.16 3.98 19.97
CA PRO A 106 -7.43 2.84 20.54
C PRO A 106 -8.30 1.59 20.74
N GLU A 107 -9.59 1.76 21.03
CA GLU A 107 -10.55 0.68 21.25
C GLU A 107 -10.84 -0.17 20.00
N TYR A 108 -10.58 0.38 18.80
CA TYR A 108 -10.72 -0.33 17.52
C TYR A 108 -9.35 -0.65 16.89
N SER A 109 -8.26 -0.22 17.52
CA SER A 109 -6.91 -0.45 17.03
C SER A 109 -6.44 -1.86 17.37
N ALA A 110 -5.86 -2.54 16.39
CA ALA A 110 -5.01 -3.69 16.63
C ALA A 110 -3.82 -3.29 17.51
N ILE A 111 -3.36 -4.23 18.34
CA ILE A 111 -2.18 -4.08 19.18
C ILE A 111 -0.97 -4.51 18.37
N LEU A 112 0.01 -3.61 18.25
CA LEU A 112 1.31 -3.89 17.65
C LEU A 112 2.39 -3.71 18.71
N ASP A 113 3.11 -4.79 19.02
CA ASP A 113 4.32 -4.74 19.84
C ASP A 113 5.54 -5.06 18.95
N PRO A 114 6.29 -4.05 18.47
CA PRO A 114 7.45 -4.25 17.62
C PRO A 114 8.63 -4.91 18.35
N LEU A 115 8.56 -5.06 19.68
CA LEU A 115 9.58 -5.72 20.50
C LEU A 115 9.20 -7.15 20.87
N SER A 116 7.98 -7.59 20.55
CA SER A 116 7.50 -8.94 20.89
C SER A 116 8.20 -10.06 20.09
N SER A 117 8.71 -9.74 18.91
CA SER A 117 9.34 -10.70 17.98
C SER A 117 10.81 -10.38 17.79
N TYR A 118 11.68 -11.13 18.46
CA TYR A 118 13.13 -11.09 18.28
C TYR A 118 13.71 -12.50 18.42
N TYR A 119 14.70 -12.82 17.60
CA TYR A 119 15.41 -14.10 17.68
C TYR A 119 16.67 -13.97 18.55
N MET A 120 17.27 -12.78 18.58
CA MET A 120 18.46 -12.47 19.37
C MET A 120 18.28 -11.14 20.13
N PRO A 121 18.78 -11.01 21.37
CA PRO A 121 18.68 -9.77 22.15
C PRO A 121 19.24 -8.52 21.44
N GLU A 122 20.20 -8.68 20.53
CA GLU A 122 20.78 -7.61 19.74
C GLU A 122 19.77 -6.99 18.75
N GLU A 123 18.79 -7.77 18.29
CA GLU A 123 17.69 -7.27 17.44
C GLU A 123 16.80 -6.28 18.20
N LEU A 124 16.58 -6.50 19.51
CA LEU A 124 15.87 -5.55 20.35
C LEU A 124 16.61 -4.20 20.42
N VAL A 125 17.94 -4.23 20.57
CA VAL A 125 18.75 -3.01 20.58
C VAL A 125 18.63 -2.28 19.26
N ALA A 126 18.70 -2.99 18.13
CA ALA A 126 18.51 -2.42 16.80
C ALA A 126 17.11 -1.83 16.60
N HIS A 127 16.06 -2.54 17.02
CA HIS A 127 14.66 -2.06 16.94
C HIS A 127 14.45 -0.79 17.77
N ILE A 128 14.96 -0.76 19.00
CA ILE A 128 14.90 0.42 19.88
C ILE A 128 15.66 1.59 19.25
N THR A 129 16.86 1.33 18.72
CA THR A 129 17.69 2.39 18.13
C THR A 129 17.06 2.95 16.84
N ALA A 130 16.37 2.12 16.06
CA ALA A 130 15.66 2.57 14.86
C ALA A 130 14.43 3.45 15.19
N GLY A 131 13.77 3.20 16.32
CA GLY A 131 12.62 3.98 16.79
C GLY A 131 12.95 5.26 17.55
N VAL A 132 14.18 5.40 18.07
CA VAL A 132 14.63 6.59 18.80
C VAL A 132 15.43 7.48 17.86
N ALA A 133 14.89 8.67 17.55
CA ALA A 133 15.68 9.72 16.92
C ALA A 133 16.87 10.04 17.84
N VAL A 134 18.10 9.72 17.40
CA VAL A 134 19.32 10.13 18.09
C VAL A 134 19.39 11.65 18.02
N GLY A 135 18.90 12.30 19.07
CA GLY A 135 18.83 13.76 19.15
C GLY A 135 20.22 14.38 19.11
N LYS A 136 20.57 15.00 17.98
CA LYS A 136 21.37 16.24 18.03
C LYS A 136 20.37 17.38 18.07
N GLY A 137 20.39 18.13 19.17
CA GLY A 137 19.28 18.97 19.62
C GLY A 137 18.72 19.94 18.58
N ASN A 138 17.42 19.81 18.31
CA ASN A 138 16.46 20.91 18.22
C ASN A 138 15.03 20.31 18.29
N PRO A 139 14.12 20.75 19.18
CA PRO A 139 12.88 20.05 19.45
C PRO A 139 11.77 20.49 18.49
N LYS A 140 11.51 19.70 17.47
CA LYS A 140 10.18 19.62 16.85
C LYS A 140 9.83 18.15 16.72
N GLY A 141 9.18 17.62 17.76
CA GLY A 141 8.77 16.24 17.86
C GLY A 141 7.93 15.84 16.64
N THR A 142 8.45 14.88 15.89
CA THR A 142 7.64 14.07 14.97
C THR A 142 7.90 12.63 15.40
N PHE A 143 6.96 12.07 16.15
CA PHE A 143 6.88 10.63 16.36
C PHE A 143 6.34 10.04 15.06
N LEU A 144 7.11 9.15 14.42
CA LEU A 144 6.64 8.29 13.34
C LEU A 144 6.35 6.93 13.97
N LEU A 145 5.07 6.61 14.12
CA LEU A 145 4.54 5.24 14.10
C LEU A 145 3.87 5.06 12.73
#